data_AF-A0A1Q5R3P6-F1
#
_entry.id   AF-A0A1Q5R3P6-F1
#
_cell.length_a   1.000
_cell.length_b   1.000
_cell.length_c   1.000
_cell.angle_alpha   90.00
_cell.angle_beta   90.00
_cell.angle_gamma   90.00
#
_symmetry.space_group_name_H-M   'P 1'
#
loop_
_entity.id
_entity.type
_entity.pdbx_description
1 polymer ?
#
loop_
_entity_poly.entity_id
_entity_poly.type
_entity_poly.pdbx_seq_one_letter_code
_entity_poly.pdbx_strand_id
1 'polypeptide(L)'
;MSAMFWAIATSDVALIAVGALFVTCLVVGHLPLIGRLLPAVEPYTVAASLLAYLLLAQLALAIGFRAADERAEVARLTMELNWHQFQLEQQKVAAAFAEQKADENRERAATLQEEVNDYADRLSKQPPPPACAFDDDDVRSLRALGGASGRPAGPRDLTRLRKPRR
;
A
#
# COMPACT_ATOMS: atom_id res chain seq x y z
N MET A 1 -8.70 25.79 -8.05
CA MET A 1 -10.05 26.42 -7.93
C MET A 1 -11.09 25.66 -8.76
N SER A 2 -10.78 25.23 -9.99
CA SER A 2 -11.70 24.43 -10.83
C SER A 2 -12.25 23.16 -10.17
N ALA A 3 -11.43 22.43 -9.41
CA ALA A 3 -11.86 21.21 -8.73
C ALA A 3 -12.97 21.45 -7.69
N MET A 4 -12.91 22.56 -6.93
CA MET A 4 -13.96 22.88 -5.96
C MET A 4 -15.26 23.31 -6.62
N PHE A 5 -15.18 24.05 -7.74
CA PHE A 5 -16.36 24.41 -8.52
C PHE A 5 -17.09 23.17 -9.02
N TRP A 6 -16.36 22.23 -9.61
CA TRP A 6 -16.95 20.98 -10.10
C TRP A 6 -17.53 20.15 -8.96
N ALA A 7 -16.83 20.03 -7.82
CA ALA A 7 -17.35 19.31 -6.65
C ALA A 7 -18.67 19.89 -6.10
N ILE A 8 -18.83 21.22 -6.13
CA ILE A 8 -20.08 21.87 -5.71
C ILE A 8 -21.16 21.68 -6.78
N ALA A 9 -20.81 21.85 -8.06
CA ALA A 9 -21.74 21.73 -9.18
C ALA A 9 -22.30 20.31 -9.36
N THR A 10 -21.53 19.28 -9.03
CA THR A 10 -21.95 17.86 -9.08
C THR A 10 -22.43 17.32 -7.73
N SER A 11 -22.54 18.18 -6.70
CA SER A 11 -23.07 17.77 -5.41
C SER A 11 -24.51 17.26 -5.53
N ASP A 12 -24.88 16.31 -4.67
CA ASP A 12 -26.24 15.73 -4.67
C ASP A 12 -27.32 16.80 -4.51
N VAL A 13 -27.06 17.81 -3.68
CA VAL A 13 -27.99 18.93 -3.46
C VAL A 13 -28.19 19.74 -4.75
N ALA A 14 -27.10 20.04 -5.48
CA ALA A 14 -27.18 20.75 -6.74
C ALA A 14 -27.91 19.93 -7.81
N LEU A 15 -27.63 18.63 -7.91
CA LEU A 15 -28.30 17.72 -8.84
C LEU A 15 -29.81 17.59 -8.54
N ILE A 16 -30.19 17.50 -7.26
CA ILE A 16 -31.60 17.46 -6.84
C ILE A 16 -32.29 18.77 -7.19
N ALA A 17 -31.66 19.92 -6.93
CA ALA A 17 -32.23 21.22 -7.25
C ALA A 17 -32.42 21.41 -8.76
N VAL A 18 -31.42 21.07 -9.57
CA VAL A 18 -31.49 21.12 -11.04
C VAL A 18 -32.54 20.13 -11.56
N GLY A 19 -32.63 18.93 -10.99
CA GLY A 19 -33.64 17.93 -11.31
C GLY A 19 -35.06 18.42 -11.00
N ALA A 20 -35.27 19.03 -9.83
CA ALA A 20 -36.56 19.63 -9.48
C ALA A 20 -36.94 20.75 -10.45
N LEU A 21 -36.00 21.62 -10.80
CA LEU A 21 -36.22 22.70 -11.76
C LEU A 21 -36.57 22.15 -13.14
N PHE A 22 -35.86 21.13 -13.61
CA PHE A 22 -36.17 20.42 -14.85
C PHE A 22 -37.60 19.86 -14.85
N VAL A 23 -38.01 19.19 -13.76
CA VAL A 23 -39.38 18.66 -13.63
C VAL A 23 -40.40 19.79 -13.69
N THR A 24 -40.17 20.92 -13.01
CA THR A 24 -41.10 22.06 -13.08
C THR A 24 -41.21 22.66 -14.49
N CYS A 25 -40.10 22.79 -15.21
CA CYS A 25 -40.09 23.26 -16.60
C CYS A 25 -40.78 22.27 -17.54
N LEU A 26 -40.60 20.97 -17.33
CA LEU A 26 -41.27 19.94 -18.11
C LEU A 26 -42.79 19.98 -17.88
N VAL A 27 -43.22 20.12 -16.62
CA VAL A 27 -44.64 20.26 -16.27
C VAL A 27 -45.25 21.49 -16.94
N VAL A 28 -44.60 22.66 -16.85
CA VAL A 28 -45.11 23.91 -17.45
C VAL A 28 -45.07 23.87 -18.98
N GLY A 29 -44.02 23.29 -19.57
CA GLY A 29 -43.83 23.27 -21.03
C GLY A 29 -44.64 22.20 -21.76
N HIS A 30 -44.97 21.08 -21.12
CA HIS A 30 -45.64 19.94 -21.77
C HIS A 30 -47.04 19.62 -21.27
N LEU A 31 -47.53 20.20 -20.16
CA LEU A 31 -48.95 20.08 -19.81
C LEU A 31 -49.76 21.27 -20.34
N PRO A 32 -50.49 21.12 -21.46
CA PRO A 32 -51.34 22.19 -22.01
C PRO A 32 -52.51 22.55 -21.08
N LEU A 33 -52.82 21.71 -20.11
CA LEU A 33 -53.83 21.96 -19.07
C LEU A 33 -53.53 23.23 -18.25
N ILE A 34 -52.26 23.55 -18.02
CA ILE A 34 -51.87 24.72 -17.21
C ILE A 34 -52.11 26.03 -17.97
N GLY A 35 -51.84 26.04 -19.27
CA GLY A 35 -52.12 27.21 -20.14
C GLY A 35 -53.61 27.55 -20.17
N ARG A 36 -54.49 26.56 -20.04
CA ARG A 36 -55.95 26.76 -19.98
C ARG A 36 -56.44 27.36 -18.65
N LEU A 37 -55.77 27.06 -17.53
CA LEU A 37 -56.12 27.64 -16.23
C LEU A 37 -55.52 29.04 -16.00
N LEU A 38 -54.34 29.31 -16.56
CA LEU A 38 -53.60 30.56 -16.34
C LEU A 38 -53.10 31.12 -17.69
N PRO A 39 -53.92 31.89 -18.42
CA PRO A 39 -53.55 32.42 -19.74
C PRO A 39 -52.32 33.36 -19.70
N ALA A 40 -52.00 33.93 -18.54
CA ALA A 40 -50.81 34.75 -18.35
C ALA A 40 -49.48 33.99 -18.57
N VAL A 41 -49.49 32.65 -18.52
CA VAL A 41 -48.28 31.81 -18.61
C VAL A 41 -48.05 31.30 -20.04
N GLU A 42 -49.03 31.44 -20.93
CA GLU A 42 -48.99 30.96 -22.31
C GLU A 42 -47.73 31.38 -23.11
N PRO A 43 -47.28 32.66 -23.08
CA PRO A 43 -46.08 33.05 -23.84
C PRO A 43 -44.77 32.45 -23.30
N TYR A 44 -44.76 31.94 -22.06
CA TYR A 44 -43.56 31.37 -21.43
C TYR A 44 -43.38 29.87 -21.71
N THR A 45 -44.38 29.20 -22.30
CA THR A 45 -44.37 27.74 -22.55
C THR A 45 -43.22 27.31 -23.48
N VAL A 46 -42.95 28.08 -24.54
CA VAL A 46 -41.85 27.81 -25.48
C VAL A 46 -40.48 28.03 -24.83
N ALA A 47 -40.34 29.08 -24.01
CA ALA A 47 -39.11 29.32 -23.28
C ALA A 47 -38.84 28.22 -22.24
N ALA A 48 -39.88 27.77 -21.53
CA ALA A 48 -39.79 26.69 -20.54
C ALA A 48 -39.40 25.35 -21.19
N SER A 49 -39.92 25.03 -22.38
CA SER A 49 -39.55 23.80 -23.09
C SER A 49 -38.09 23.81 -23.56
N LEU A 50 -37.60 24.93 -24.11
CA LEU A 50 -36.19 25.09 -24.45
C LEU A 50 -35.28 24.96 -23.22
N LEU A 51 -35.68 25.57 -22.10
CA LEU A 51 -34.94 25.46 -20.84
C LEU A 51 -34.90 24.01 -20.35
N ALA A 52 -36.01 23.26 -20.48
CA ALA A 52 -36.06 21.86 -20.11
C ALA A 52 -35.03 21.02 -20.90
N TYR A 53 -34.92 21.20 -22.22
CA TYR A 53 -33.91 20.51 -23.02
C TYR A 53 -32.47 20.86 -22.62
N LEU A 54 -32.22 22.12 -22.27
CA LEU A 54 -30.90 22.57 -21.81
C LEU A 54 -30.54 21.91 -20.47
N LEU A 55 -31.48 21.88 -19.52
CA LEU A 55 -31.29 21.22 -18.22
C LEU A 55 -31.11 19.71 -18.37
N LEU A 56 -31.84 19.07 -19.30
CA LEU A 56 -31.67 17.66 -19.61
C LEU A 56 -30.26 17.35 -20.13
N ALA A 57 -29.75 18.17 -21.07
CA ALA A 57 -28.40 18.03 -21.58
C ALA A 57 -27.35 18.21 -20.47
N GLN A 58 -27.56 19.18 -19.58
CA GLN A 58 -26.69 19.41 -18.43
C GLN A 58 -26.71 18.23 -17.44
N LEU A 59 -27.88 17.68 -17.12
CA LEU A 59 -28.03 16.50 -16.25
C LEU A 59 -27.35 15.27 -16.85
N ALA A 60 -27.56 15.00 -18.15
CA ALA A 60 -26.92 13.88 -18.83
C ALA A 60 -25.39 13.99 -18.78
N LEU A 61 -24.85 15.19 -18.97
CA LEU A 61 -23.42 15.47 -18.88
C LEU A 61 -22.89 15.28 -17.45
N ALA A 62 -23.59 15.80 -16.43
CA ALA A 62 -23.19 15.66 -15.04
C ALA A 62 -23.20 14.19 -14.57
N ILE A 63 -24.23 13.42 -14.95
CA ILE A 63 -24.32 11.98 -14.68
C ILE A 63 -23.20 11.22 -15.39
N GLY A 64 -22.90 11.59 -16.64
CA GLY A 64 -21.81 11.00 -17.41
C GLY A 64 -20.45 11.18 -16.75
N PHE A 65 -20.14 12.39 -16.26
CA PHE A 65 -18.90 12.65 -15.51
C PHE A 65 -18.82 11.86 -14.22
N ARG A 66 -19.91 11.83 -13.43
CA ARG A 66 -19.95 11.06 -12.17
C ARG A 66 -19.72 9.56 -12.41
N ALA A 67 -20.36 8.99 -13.44
CA ALA A 67 -20.17 7.60 -13.79
C ALA A 67 -18.73 7.30 -14.30
N ALA A 68 -18.08 8.27 -14.95
CA ALA A 68 -16.69 8.14 -15.35
C ALA A 68 -15.73 8.16 -14.14
N ASP A 69 -15.97 9.07 -13.20
CA ASP A 69 -15.18 9.18 -11.96
C ASP A 69 -15.33 7.92 -11.10
N GLU A 70 -16.56 7.42 -10.89
CA GLU A 70 -16.82 6.19 -10.15
C GLU A 70 -16.08 4.99 -10.76
N ARG A 71 -16.04 4.90 -12.10
CA ARG A 71 -15.27 3.83 -12.79
C ARG A 71 -13.78 3.96 -12.56
N ALA A 72 -13.24 5.17 -12.56
CA ALA A 72 -11.82 5.42 -12.30
C ALA A 72 -11.45 5.07 -10.85
N GLU A 73 -12.31 5.41 -9.88
CA GLU A 73 -12.12 5.04 -8.48
C GLU A 73 -12.18 3.54 -8.26
N VAL A 74 -13.16 2.84 -8.84
CA VAL A 74 -13.24 1.37 -8.78
C VAL A 74 -12.01 0.72 -9.40
N ALA A 75 -11.53 1.22 -10.55
CA ALA A 75 -10.32 0.72 -11.18
C ALA A 75 -9.08 0.92 -10.27
N ARG A 76 -8.99 2.06 -9.58
CA ARG A 76 -7.91 2.33 -8.63
C ARG A 76 -7.97 1.38 -7.42
N LEU A 77 -9.15 1.20 -6.83
CA LEU A 77 -9.35 0.32 -5.68
C LEU A 77 -9.03 -1.15 -6.02
N THR A 78 -9.39 -1.61 -7.22
CA THR A 78 -9.06 -2.97 -7.65
C THR A 78 -7.55 -3.16 -7.86
N MET A 79 -6.84 -2.15 -8.40
CA MET A 79 -5.37 -2.19 -8.47
C MET A 79 -4.72 -2.23 -7.09
N GLU A 80 -5.23 -1.46 -6.13
CA GLU A 80 -4.73 -1.44 -4.75
C GLU A 80 -4.98 -2.78 -4.04
N LEU A 81 -6.16 -3.38 -4.21
CA LEU A 81 -6.45 -4.72 -3.69
C LEU A 81 -5.53 -5.78 -4.29
N ASN A 82 -5.31 -5.75 -5.60
CA ASN A 82 -4.40 -6.69 -6.27
C ASN A 82 -2.97 -6.53 -5.77
N TRP A 83 -2.53 -5.29 -5.52
CA TRP A 83 -1.21 -5.01 -4.95
C TRP A 83 -1.06 -5.56 -3.54
N HIS A 84 -2.06 -5.37 -2.66
CA HIS A 84 -2.04 -5.94 -1.32
C HIS A 84 -2.07 -7.47 -1.32
N GLN A 85 -2.85 -8.06 -2.22
CA GLN A 85 -2.89 -9.52 -2.40
C GLN A 85 -1.52 -10.06 -2.78
N PHE A 86 -0.85 -9.40 -3.73
CA PHE A 86 0.50 -9.76 -4.14
C PHE A 86 1.51 -9.65 -2.99
N GLN A 87 1.43 -8.60 -2.16
CA GLN A 87 2.28 -8.46 -0.98
C GLN A 87 2.06 -9.59 0.03
N LEU A 88 0.82 -9.99 0.29
CA LEU A 88 0.50 -11.09 1.18
C LEU A 88 1.06 -12.42 0.66
N GLU A 89 0.97 -12.67 -0.64
CA GLU A 89 1.56 -13.85 -1.26
C GLU A 89 3.08 -13.86 -1.13
N GLN A 90 3.75 -12.73 -1.37
CA GLN A 90 5.20 -12.62 -1.17
C GLN A 90 5.60 -12.87 0.30
N GLN A 91 4.83 -12.34 1.25
CA GLN A 91 5.08 -12.57 2.67
C GLN A 91 4.93 -14.05 3.05
N LYS A 92 3.92 -14.73 2.51
CA LYS A 92 3.72 -16.18 2.73
C LYS A 92 4.88 -16.99 2.18
N VAL A 93 5.34 -16.69 0.96
CA VAL A 93 6.50 -17.37 0.37
C VAL A 93 7.76 -17.11 1.18
N ALA A 94 7.99 -15.87 1.61
CA ALA A 94 9.13 -15.51 2.44
C ALA A 94 9.08 -16.21 3.80
N ALA A 95 7.91 -16.31 4.43
CA ALA A 95 7.72 -17.01 5.70
C ALA A 95 8.01 -18.51 5.55
N ALA A 96 7.45 -19.17 4.53
CA ALA A 96 7.70 -20.58 4.25
C ALA A 96 9.19 -20.86 3.98
N PHE A 97 9.86 -19.97 3.23
CA PHE A 97 11.30 -20.08 3.00
C PHE A 97 12.13 -19.87 4.28
N ALA A 98 11.72 -18.95 5.14
CA ALA A 98 12.37 -18.72 6.43
C ALA A 98 12.22 -19.91 7.37
N GLU A 99 11.05 -20.57 7.38
CA GLU A 99 10.82 -21.81 8.14
C GLU A 99 11.72 -22.94 7.65
N GLN A 100 11.78 -23.19 6.32
CA GLN A 100 12.68 -24.20 5.76
C GLN A 100 14.15 -23.94 6.13
N LYS A 101 14.59 -22.68 6.05
CA LYS A 101 15.95 -22.31 6.46
C LYS A 101 16.18 -22.47 7.96
N ALA A 102 15.17 -22.22 8.78
CA ALA A 102 15.27 -22.46 10.22
C ALA A 102 15.46 -23.95 10.52
N ASP A 103 14.73 -24.83 9.84
CA ASP A 103 14.85 -26.27 10.03
C ASP A 103 16.19 -26.82 9.52
N GLU A 104 16.65 -26.41 8.33
CA GLU A 104 18.00 -26.74 7.84
C GLU A 104 19.10 -26.31 8.83
N ASN A 105 18.95 -25.12 9.44
CA ASN A 105 19.91 -24.62 10.42
C ASN A 105 19.84 -25.39 11.74
N ARG A 106 18.66 -25.85 12.16
CA ARG A 106 18.50 -26.69 13.36
C ARG A 106 19.19 -28.05 13.17
N GLU A 107 19.00 -28.66 12.01
CA GLU A 107 19.68 -29.93 11.68
C GLU A 107 21.20 -29.77 11.67
N ARG A 108 21.71 -28.73 11.00
CA ARG A 108 23.16 -28.43 10.98
C ARG A 108 23.71 -28.11 12.37
N ALA A 109 22.94 -27.41 13.21
CA ALA A 109 23.35 -27.14 14.58
C ALA A 109 23.43 -28.42 15.40
N ALA A 110 22.49 -29.36 15.22
CA ALA A 110 22.52 -30.65 15.89
C ALA A 110 23.73 -31.50 15.45
N THR A 111 24.04 -31.56 14.15
CA THR A 111 25.22 -32.30 13.65
C THR A 111 26.53 -31.69 14.16
N LEU A 112 26.65 -30.36 14.13
CA LEU A 112 27.83 -29.68 14.67
C LEU A 112 27.98 -29.89 16.18
N GLN A 113 26.87 -29.93 16.92
CA GLN A 113 26.89 -30.20 18.35
C GLN A 113 27.37 -31.62 18.65
N GLU A 114 26.95 -32.60 17.85
CA GLU A 114 27.43 -33.99 17.94
C GLU A 114 28.94 -34.07 17.65
N GLU A 115 29.42 -33.44 16.58
CA GLU A 115 30.86 -33.38 16.26
C GLU A 115 31.69 -32.73 17.39
N VAL A 116 31.17 -31.67 18.00
CA VAL A 116 31.81 -30.99 19.14
C VAL A 116 31.85 -31.92 20.36
N ASN A 117 30.77 -32.64 20.66
CA ASN A 117 30.72 -33.58 21.76
C ASN A 117 31.68 -34.76 21.53
N ASP A 118 31.69 -35.35 20.33
CA ASP A 118 32.62 -36.40 19.93
C ASP A 118 34.07 -35.95 20.05
N TYR A 119 34.37 -34.72 19.62
CA TYR A 119 35.70 -34.15 19.77
C TYR A 119 36.09 -33.98 21.24
N ALA A 120 35.17 -33.47 22.08
CA ALA A 120 35.40 -33.33 23.51
C ALA A 120 35.67 -34.69 24.19
N ASP A 121 34.91 -35.73 23.83
CA ASP A 121 35.10 -37.09 24.33
C ASP A 121 36.43 -37.72 23.88
N ARG A 122 36.87 -37.44 22.65
CA ARG A 122 38.21 -37.84 22.18
C ARG A 122 39.29 -37.14 22.97
N LEU A 123 39.12 -35.84 23.21
CA LEU A 123 40.08 -35.03 23.96
C LEU A 123 40.18 -35.48 25.42
N SER A 124 39.07 -35.85 26.06
CA SER A 124 39.08 -36.36 27.44
C SER A 124 39.75 -37.72 27.60
N LYS A 125 39.82 -38.52 26.52
CA LYS A 125 40.48 -39.84 26.51
C LYS A 125 41.97 -39.76 26.18
N GLN A 126 42.46 -38.63 25.65
CA GLN A 126 43.89 -38.45 25.43
C GLN A 126 44.60 -38.27 26.77
N PRO A 127 45.74 -38.95 26.99
CA PRO A 127 46.54 -38.72 28.18
C PRO A 127 46.95 -37.24 28.21
N PRO A 128 46.91 -36.59 29.39
CA PRO A 128 47.33 -35.19 29.49
C PRO A 128 48.75 -35.08 28.93
N PRO A 129 49.01 -34.15 28.01
CA PRO A 129 50.36 -33.95 27.50
C PRO A 129 51.31 -33.70 28.68
N PRO A 130 52.52 -34.27 28.66
CA PRO A 130 53.48 -34.08 29.73
C PRO A 130 53.87 -32.59 29.79
N ALA A 131 53.38 -31.92 30.83
CA ALA A 131 53.41 -30.46 31.03
C ALA A 131 52.66 -29.65 29.96
N CYS A 132 52.03 -28.55 30.37
CA CYS A 132 51.53 -27.55 29.45
C CYS A 132 52.69 -27.07 28.57
N ALA A 133 52.78 -27.58 27.34
CA ALA A 133 53.83 -27.25 26.38
C ALA A 133 53.60 -25.90 25.69
N PHE A 134 53.00 -24.94 26.40
CA PHE A 134 53.08 -23.54 26.02
C PHE A 134 54.35 -23.01 26.65
N ASP A 135 55.38 -22.81 25.84
CA ASP A 135 56.55 -22.07 26.30
C ASP A 135 56.24 -20.57 26.34
N ASP A 136 57.13 -19.79 26.96
CA ASP A 136 56.96 -18.34 27.07
C ASP A 136 56.92 -17.65 25.69
N ASP A 137 57.47 -18.27 24.64
CA ASP A 137 57.48 -17.73 23.28
C ASP A 137 56.13 -17.89 22.58
N ASP A 138 55.43 -19.01 22.80
CA ASP A 138 54.06 -19.22 22.34
C ASP A 138 53.10 -18.18 22.95
N VAL A 139 53.23 -17.93 24.26
CA VAL A 139 52.41 -16.91 24.95
C VAL A 139 52.77 -15.50 24.47
N ARG A 140 54.05 -15.23 24.16
CA ARG A 140 54.51 -13.94 23.65
C ARG A 140 54.03 -13.68 22.22
N SER A 141 53.97 -14.70 21.37
CA SER A 141 53.44 -14.60 20.00
C SER A 141 51.93 -14.35 19.97
N LEU A 142 51.16 -15.02 20.84
CA LEU A 142 49.72 -14.76 21.02
C LEU A 142 49.46 -13.36 21.57
N ARG A 143 50.31 -12.85 22.48
CA ARG A 143 50.23 -11.48 22.98
C ARG A 143 50.59 -10.45 21.90
N ALA A 144 51.50 -10.77 20.98
CA ALA A 144 51.80 -9.92 19.82
C ALA A 144 50.64 -9.86 18.82
N LEU A 145 49.96 -10.98 18.57
CA LEU A 145 48.75 -11.04 17.74
C LEU A 145 47.56 -10.32 18.39
N GLY A 146 47.37 -10.49 19.71
CA GLY A 146 46.34 -9.78 20.49
C GLY A 146 46.64 -8.30 20.70
N GLY A 147 47.92 -7.90 20.72
CA GLY A 147 48.35 -6.50 20.81
C GLY A 147 48.33 -5.74 19.48
N ALA A 148 48.41 -6.45 18.35
CA ALA A 148 48.36 -5.87 17.00
C ALA A 148 46.95 -5.86 16.38
N SER A 149 46.00 -6.63 16.92
CA SER A 149 44.60 -6.53 16.49
C SER A 149 43.95 -5.32 17.14
N GLY A 150 44.04 -4.19 16.44
CA GLY A 150 43.25 -3.02 16.71
C GLY A 150 41.81 -3.41 16.99
N ARG A 151 41.34 -3.01 18.17
CA ARG A 151 39.94 -2.89 18.60
C ARG A 151 39.02 -2.89 17.38
N PRO A 152 38.16 -3.91 17.15
CA PRO A 152 37.19 -3.83 16.07
C PRO A 152 36.40 -2.55 16.28
N ALA A 153 36.41 -1.68 15.27
CA ALA A 153 35.62 -0.48 15.28
C ALA A 153 34.20 -0.88 15.72
N GLY A 154 33.70 -0.21 16.77
CA GLY A 154 32.40 -0.48 17.36
C GLY A 154 31.29 -0.51 16.30
N PRO A 155 30.12 -1.05 16.65
CA PRO A 155 29.04 -1.36 15.71
C PRO A 155 28.86 -0.23 14.72
N ARG A 156 29.18 -0.51 13.45
CA ARG A 156 28.95 0.43 12.35
C ARG A 156 27.48 0.80 12.41
N ASP A 157 27.22 2.05 12.73
CA ASP A 157 25.91 2.65 12.81
C ASP A 157 25.17 2.44 11.48
N LEU A 158 24.32 1.41 11.42
CA LEU A 158 23.56 1.00 10.24
C LEU A 158 22.44 2.00 9.90
N THR A 159 22.30 3.09 10.66
CA THR A 159 21.31 4.15 10.38
C THR A 159 21.61 4.95 9.12
N ARG A 160 22.84 4.91 8.55
CA ARG A 160 23.20 5.69 7.35
C ARG A 160 22.82 5.09 5.99
N LEU A 161 22.23 3.89 5.93
CA LEU A 161 21.84 3.27 4.64
C LEU A 161 20.38 3.49 4.24
N ARG A 162 19.64 4.36 4.93
CA ARG A 162 18.30 4.79 4.50
C ARG A 162 18.39 6.04 3.61
N LYS A 163 18.87 5.87 2.37
CA LYS A 163 18.71 6.89 1.33
C LYS A 163 17.35 6.67 0.65
N PRO A 164 16.38 7.59 0.76
CA PRO A 164 15.14 7.47 0.00
C PRO A 164 15.47 7.72 -1.48
N ARG A 165 15.29 6.69 -2.31
CA ARG A 165 15.16 6.91 -3.75
C ARG A 165 13.82 7.61 -3.97
N ARG A 166 13.90 8.89 -4.33
CA ARG A 166 12.84 9.60 -5.05
C ARG A 166 12.85 9.17 -6.50
#